data_AF-A0A1A9QDG6-F1
#
_entry.id   AF-A0A1A9QDG6-F1
#
_cell.length_a   1.000
_cell.length_b   1.000
_cell.length_c   1.000
_cell.angle_alpha   90.00
_cell.angle_beta   90.00
_cell.angle_gamma   90.00
#
_symmetry.space_group_name_H-M   'P 1'
#
loop_
_entity.id
_entity.type
_entity.pdbx_description
1 polymer ?
#
loop_
_entity_poly.entity_id
_entity_poly.type
_entity_poly.pdbx_seq_one_letter_code
_entity_poly.pdbx_strand_id
1 'polypeptide(L)'
;MNSITKSILTSSAIVVLSQLGHSIHSFLFSTPNIEVFLETQGYTPLFNAKLNNFSKWKRNYQIYKNELVKIIPEIKENDENGGFILKQWCRVKLNQEFIGKNYSYFDLTKKYCTLNIQNAILEEEGVRTIDEISIDKGKQLFSNYERVLQECKDKFRFPYIPNNKPIFTETKKDCSTKNWL
;
A
#
# COMPACT_ATOMS: atom_id res chain seq x y z
N MET A 1 -13.59 83.21 -1.35
CA MET A 1 -14.25 82.51 -2.46
C MET A 1 -13.58 81.15 -2.66
N ASN A 2 -14.30 80.12 -2.21
CA ASN A 2 -14.39 78.72 -2.64
C ASN A 2 -13.12 77.90 -2.92
N SER A 3 -12.80 77.05 -1.93
CA SER A 3 -11.96 75.86 -2.04
C SER A 3 -12.77 74.71 -2.64
N ILE A 4 -12.27 74.11 -3.74
CA ILE A 4 -12.90 72.98 -4.44
C ILE A 4 -12.44 71.69 -3.77
N THR A 5 -13.29 71.09 -2.94
CA THR A 5 -13.07 69.75 -2.38
C THR A 5 -13.58 68.71 -3.37
N LYS A 6 -12.64 67.92 -3.94
CA LYS A 6 -12.96 66.76 -4.78
C LYS A 6 -13.42 65.61 -3.88
N SER A 7 -14.70 65.25 -3.95
CA SER A 7 -15.22 64.03 -3.34
C SER A 7 -15.00 62.86 -4.30
N ILE A 8 -14.14 61.92 -3.93
CA ILE A 8 -13.96 60.64 -4.62
C ILE A 8 -14.99 59.68 -4.00
N LEU A 9 -16.08 59.44 -4.74
CA LEU A 9 -17.04 58.38 -4.42
C LEU A 9 -16.37 57.03 -4.70
N THR A 10 -16.02 56.31 -3.64
CA THR A 10 -15.53 54.93 -3.67
C THR A 10 -16.72 53.98 -3.79
N SER A 11 -17.07 53.62 -5.03
CA SER A 11 -18.05 52.58 -5.32
C SER A 11 -17.48 51.21 -4.91
N SER A 12 -17.91 50.71 -3.76
CA SER A 12 -17.61 49.33 -3.34
C SER A 12 -18.54 48.39 -4.11
N ALA A 13 -18.01 47.69 -5.11
CA ALA A 13 -18.73 46.62 -5.78
C ALA A 13 -18.86 45.43 -4.83
N ILE A 14 -20.07 45.21 -4.29
CA ILE A 14 -20.40 43.97 -3.57
C ILE A 14 -20.65 42.91 -4.64
N VAL A 15 -19.67 42.05 -4.89
CA VAL A 15 -19.87 40.84 -5.69
C VAL A 15 -20.58 39.81 -4.80
N VAL A 16 -21.88 39.65 -5.01
CA VAL A 16 -22.65 38.54 -4.43
C VAL A 16 -22.27 37.27 -5.22
N LEU A 17 -21.30 36.51 -4.73
CA LEU A 17 -20.97 35.18 -5.23
C LEU A 17 -22.09 34.20 -4.83
N SER A 18 -23.18 34.22 -5.58
CA SER A 18 -24.30 33.29 -5.47
C SER A 18 -24.21 32.24 -6.58
N GLN A 19 -23.26 31.30 -6.48
CA GLN A 19 -23.26 30.06 -7.29
C GLN A 19 -22.09 29.11 -6.92
N LEU A 20 -22.13 28.51 -5.73
CA LEU A 20 -21.47 27.22 -5.44
C LEU A 20 -22.37 26.41 -4.51
N GLY A 21 -23.61 26.18 -4.97
CA GLY A 21 -24.69 25.66 -4.15
C GLY A 21 -25.20 24.28 -4.55
N HIS A 22 -24.48 23.45 -5.31
CA HIS A 22 -24.92 22.08 -5.63
C HIS A 22 -23.74 21.17 -5.97
N SER A 23 -22.95 20.72 -4.97
CA SER A 23 -22.11 19.50 -5.07
C SER A 23 -21.38 19.08 -3.80
N ILE A 24 -21.46 19.81 -2.68
CA ILE A 24 -20.65 19.49 -1.48
C ILE A 24 -21.31 18.41 -0.58
N HIS A 25 -22.63 18.18 -0.71
CA HIS A 25 -23.33 17.23 0.17
C HIS A 25 -22.96 15.76 -0.08
N SER A 26 -22.76 15.30 -1.32
CA SER A 26 -22.46 13.88 -1.55
C SER A 26 -21.08 13.46 -1.03
N PHE A 27 -20.11 14.38 -0.98
CA PHE A 27 -18.75 14.08 -0.50
C PHE A 27 -18.65 14.03 1.03
N LEU A 28 -19.48 14.79 1.76
CA LEU A 28 -19.45 14.82 3.23
C LEU A 28 -20.20 13.66 3.90
N PHE A 29 -21.07 12.95 3.17
CA PHE A 29 -21.89 11.86 3.72
C PHE A 29 -21.59 10.46 3.15
N SER A 30 -20.61 10.34 2.26
CA SER A 30 -20.13 9.04 1.78
C SER A 30 -19.16 8.46 2.81
N THR A 31 -19.48 7.32 3.42
CA THR A 31 -18.49 6.58 4.21
C THR A 31 -17.33 6.18 3.30
N PRO A 32 -16.08 6.56 3.61
CA PRO A 32 -14.95 6.17 2.77
C PRO A 32 -14.88 4.65 2.69
N ASN A 33 -14.48 4.13 1.55
CA ASN A 33 -14.16 2.71 1.44
C ASN A 33 -12.85 2.40 2.22
N ILE A 34 -12.60 1.12 2.44
CA ILE A 34 -11.40 0.65 3.15
C ILE A 34 -10.11 1.17 2.49
N GLU A 35 -10.07 1.24 1.16
CA GLU A 35 -8.91 1.76 0.42
C GLU A 35 -8.55 3.18 0.83
N VAL A 36 -9.51 4.11 0.76
CA VAL A 36 -9.29 5.52 1.14
C VAL A 36 -8.82 5.63 2.59
N PHE A 37 -9.41 4.85 3.50
CA PHE A 37 -9.00 4.89 4.90
C PHE A 37 -7.56 4.36 5.09
N LEU A 38 -7.16 3.27 4.41
CA LEU A 38 -5.79 2.76 4.45
C LEU A 38 -4.78 3.79 3.92
N GLU A 39 -5.12 4.49 2.84
CA GLU A 39 -4.25 5.52 2.25
C GLU A 39 -4.05 6.70 3.20
N THR A 40 -5.09 7.14 3.92
CA THR A 40 -4.94 8.17 4.96
C THR A 40 -4.03 7.75 6.12
N GLN A 41 -3.87 6.44 6.35
CA GLN A 41 -2.91 5.88 7.32
C GLN A 41 -1.52 5.64 6.73
N GLY A 42 -1.29 6.02 5.46
CA GLY A 42 0.00 5.89 4.78
C GLY A 42 0.27 4.51 4.20
N TYR A 43 -0.73 3.62 4.15
CA TYR A 43 -0.61 2.34 3.44
C TYR A 43 -0.81 2.55 1.94
N THR A 44 -0.05 1.83 1.12
CA THR A 44 -0.24 1.80 -0.33
C THR A 44 -0.93 0.49 -0.73
N PRO A 45 -2.15 0.52 -1.30
CA PRO A 45 -2.76 -0.68 -1.86
C PRO A 45 -1.87 -1.33 -2.93
N LEU A 46 -1.83 -2.66 -2.99
CA LEU A 46 -1.05 -3.39 -4.00
C LEU A 46 -1.48 -3.05 -5.44
N PHE A 47 -2.72 -2.62 -5.65
CA PHE A 47 -3.19 -2.10 -6.93
C PHE A 47 -2.43 -0.84 -7.36
N ASN A 48 -1.99 -0.02 -6.40
CA ASN A 48 -1.36 1.28 -6.62
C ASN A 48 0.18 1.21 -6.60
N ALA A 49 0.74 0.00 -6.43
CA ALA A 49 2.18 -0.26 -6.51
C ALA A 49 2.73 0.09 -7.91
N LYS A 50 3.91 0.72 -7.97
CA LYS A 50 4.51 1.31 -9.18
C LYS A 50 4.67 0.31 -10.30
N LEU A 51 5.18 -0.89 -9.98
CA LEU A 51 5.23 -1.99 -10.94
C LEU A 51 3.86 -2.68 -10.97
N ASN A 52 3.11 -2.44 -12.04
CA ASN A 52 1.83 -3.08 -12.27
C ASN A 52 1.97 -4.48 -12.89
N ASN A 53 2.75 -5.34 -12.25
CA ASN A 53 2.89 -6.74 -12.63
C ASN A 53 2.02 -7.66 -11.76
N PHE A 54 1.69 -8.83 -12.28
CA PHE A 54 0.95 -9.83 -11.50
C PHE A 54 1.85 -10.55 -10.47
N SER A 55 3.18 -10.46 -10.62
CA SER A 55 4.12 -11.14 -9.72
C SER A 55 4.03 -10.64 -8.28
N LYS A 56 3.70 -9.37 -8.01
CA LYS A 56 3.46 -8.87 -6.63
C LYS A 56 2.35 -9.65 -5.91
N TRP A 57 1.29 -10.02 -6.63
CA TRP A 57 0.18 -10.81 -6.06
C TRP A 57 0.58 -12.25 -5.80
N LYS A 58 1.31 -12.87 -6.75
CA LYS A 58 1.87 -14.21 -6.54
C LYS A 58 2.79 -14.23 -5.32
N ARG A 59 3.69 -13.25 -5.21
CA ARG A 59 4.62 -13.12 -4.09
C ARG A 59 3.89 -12.92 -2.77
N ASN A 60 2.93 -11.99 -2.71
CA ASN A 60 2.18 -11.75 -1.48
C ASN A 60 1.39 -13.00 -1.05
N TYR A 61 0.81 -13.73 -2.01
CA TYR A 61 0.21 -15.03 -1.72
C TYR A 61 1.23 -16.02 -1.15
N GLN A 62 2.42 -16.16 -1.73
CA GLN A 62 3.44 -17.09 -1.20
C GLN A 62 3.87 -16.73 0.23
N ILE A 63 4.08 -15.45 0.53
CA ILE A 63 4.44 -14.96 1.87
C ILE A 63 3.37 -15.33 2.92
N TYR A 64 2.09 -15.23 2.54
CA TYR A 64 0.96 -15.37 3.47
C TYR A 64 0.15 -16.64 3.26
N LYS A 65 0.63 -17.59 2.46
CA LYS A 65 -0.12 -18.76 1.98
C LYS A 65 -0.87 -19.48 3.10
N ASN A 66 -0.16 -19.82 4.16
CA ASN A 66 -0.68 -20.58 5.29
C ASN A 66 -1.79 -19.85 6.07
N GLU A 67 -1.79 -18.51 6.03
CA GLU A 67 -2.83 -17.70 6.67
C GLU A 67 -4.01 -17.51 5.70
N LEU A 68 -3.72 -17.22 4.43
CA LEU A 68 -4.72 -16.95 3.40
C LEU A 68 -5.63 -18.16 3.14
N VAL A 69 -5.10 -19.38 3.16
CA VAL A 69 -5.91 -20.62 3.04
C VAL A 69 -6.98 -20.72 4.15
N LYS A 70 -6.74 -20.13 5.32
CA LYS A 70 -7.69 -20.15 6.45
C LYS A 70 -8.73 -19.03 6.37
N ILE A 71 -8.43 -17.97 5.61
CA ILE A 71 -9.22 -16.73 5.56
C ILE A 71 -10.06 -16.63 4.30
N ILE A 72 -9.54 -17.13 3.18
CA ILE A 72 -10.15 -17.05 1.86
C ILE A 72 -10.53 -18.48 1.45
N PRO A 73 -11.81 -18.88 1.62
CA PRO A 73 -12.27 -20.25 1.38
C PRO A 73 -11.99 -20.76 -0.04
N GLU A 74 -11.88 -19.85 -1.00
CA GLU A 74 -11.58 -20.16 -2.40
C GLU A 74 -10.14 -20.65 -2.61
N ILE A 75 -9.21 -20.34 -1.69
CA ILE A 75 -7.81 -20.76 -1.77
C ILE A 75 -7.65 -22.14 -1.14
N LYS A 76 -7.22 -23.12 -1.94
CA LYS A 76 -6.84 -24.46 -1.47
C LYS A 76 -5.34 -24.53 -1.12
N GLU A 77 -4.95 -25.50 -0.30
CA GLU A 77 -3.55 -25.66 0.16
C GLU A 77 -2.52 -25.76 -0.99
N ASN A 78 -2.91 -26.31 -2.15
CA ASN A 78 -2.04 -26.46 -3.31
C ASN A 78 -2.50 -25.61 -4.51
N ASP A 79 -3.16 -24.48 -4.24
CA ASP A 79 -3.66 -23.62 -5.32
C ASP A 79 -2.55 -22.80 -5.99
N GLU A 80 -2.25 -23.16 -7.24
CA GLU A 80 -1.31 -22.43 -8.11
C GLU A 80 -1.86 -21.04 -8.50
N ASN A 81 -3.18 -20.85 -8.43
CA ASN A 81 -3.89 -19.60 -8.73
C ASN A 81 -4.12 -18.74 -7.49
N GLY A 82 -3.57 -19.09 -6.32
CA GLY A 82 -3.80 -18.35 -5.08
C GLY A 82 -3.48 -16.84 -5.16
N GLY A 83 -2.49 -16.43 -5.97
CA GLY A 83 -2.22 -15.02 -6.25
C GLY A 83 -3.35 -14.31 -7.01
N PHE A 84 -4.05 -15.00 -7.91
CA PHE A 84 -5.20 -14.47 -8.64
C PHE A 84 -6.40 -14.31 -7.71
N ILE A 85 -6.66 -15.35 -6.91
CA ILE A 85 -7.74 -15.35 -5.92
C ILE A 85 -7.52 -14.23 -4.89
N LEU A 86 -6.29 -14.08 -4.38
CA LEU A 86 -5.94 -12.97 -3.48
C LEU A 86 -6.21 -11.60 -4.13
N LYS A 87 -5.84 -11.41 -5.40
CA LYS A 87 -6.11 -10.17 -6.13
C LYS A 87 -7.61 -9.86 -6.21
N GLN A 88 -8.44 -10.86 -6.53
CA GLN A 88 -9.90 -10.68 -6.60
C GLN A 88 -10.50 -10.38 -5.22
N TRP A 89 -10.07 -11.12 -4.20
CA TRP A 89 -10.48 -10.90 -2.83
C TRP A 89 -10.16 -9.47 -2.37
N CYS A 90 -8.93 -9.01 -2.61
CA CYS A 90 -8.52 -7.65 -2.29
C CYS A 90 -9.32 -6.59 -3.04
N ARG A 91 -9.64 -6.81 -4.32
CA ARG A 91 -10.49 -5.90 -5.09
C ARG A 91 -11.86 -5.74 -4.44
N VAL A 92 -12.49 -6.83 -3.99
CA VAL A 92 -13.78 -6.75 -3.32
C VAL A 92 -13.65 -6.03 -1.99
N LYS A 93 -12.67 -6.41 -1.16
CA LYS A 93 -12.53 -5.88 0.21
C LYS A 93 -12.14 -4.40 0.26
N LEU A 94 -11.20 -3.97 -0.58
CA LEU A 94 -10.79 -2.55 -0.64
C LEU A 94 -11.95 -1.60 -0.99
N ASN A 95 -12.90 -2.07 -1.81
CA ASN A 95 -14.07 -1.30 -2.23
C ASN A 95 -15.24 -1.36 -1.23
N GLN A 96 -15.13 -2.10 -0.12
CA GLN A 96 -16.18 -2.12 0.91
C GLN A 96 -16.14 -0.82 1.72
N GLU A 97 -17.32 -0.31 2.09
CA GLU A 97 -17.46 0.81 3.02
C GLU A 97 -16.77 0.50 4.35
N PHE A 98 -16.01 1.45 4.89
CA PHE A 98 -15.42 1.31 6.22
C PHE A 98 -16.45 1.65 7.29
N ILE A 99 -17.00 0.63 7.94
CA ILE A 99 -18.01 0.75 9.00
C ILE A 99 -17.56 -0.05 10.23
N GLY A 100 -17.87 0.37 11.45
CA GLY A 100 -17.39 -0.30 12.67
C GLY A 100 -17.63 -1.83 12.71
N LYS A 101 -18.64 -2.33 11.99
CA LYS A 101 -18.96 -3.77 11.88
C LYS A 101 -17.96 -4.60 11.05
N ASN A 102 -17.12 -3.99 10.20
CA ASN A 102 -16.18 -4.70 9.33
C ASN A 102 -14.70 -4.50 9.69
N TYR A 103 -14.41 -4.10 10.92
CA TYR A 103 -13.04 -3.86 11.39
C TYR A 103 -12.12 -5.09 11.25
N SER A 104 -12.65 -6.30 11.40
CA SER A 104 -11.88 -7.53 11.16
C SER A 104 -11.42 -7.65 9.71
N TYR A 105 -12.27 -7.32 8.74
CA TYR A 105 -11.88 -7.29 7.33
C TYR A 105 -10.89 -6.17 7.05
N PHE A 106 -11.03 -5.02 7.71
CA PHE A 106 -10.07 -3.93 7.60
C PHE A 106 -8.64 -4.38 7.95
N ASP A 107 -8.43 -5.06 9.08
CA ASP A 107 -7.11 -5.54 9.48
C ASP A 107 -6.54 -6.60 8.51
N LEU A 108 -7.39 -7.46 7.96
CA LEU A 108 -6.98 -8.44 6.95
C LEU A 108 -6.59 -7.74 5.63
N THR A 109 -7.37 -6.75 5.19
CA THR A 109 -7.07 -5.97 3.98
C THR A 109 -5.78 -5.16 4.17
N LYS A 110 -5.60 -4.53 5.33
CA LYS A 110 -4.36 -3.86 5.73
C LYS A 110 -3.14 -4.77 5.67
N LYS A 111 -3.29 -6.05 5.99
CA LYS A 111 -2.18 -7.01 6.00
C LYS A 111 -1.87 -7.60 4.61
N TYR A 112 -2.90 -7.98 3.85
CA TYR A 112 -2.73 -8.79 2.64
C TYR A 112 -2.92 -8.03 1.33
N CYS A 113 -3.50 -6.83 1.37
CA CYS A 113 -3.83 -6.05 0.18
C CYS A 113 -2.97 -4.79 0.03
N THR A 114 -2.06 -4.52 0.95
CA THR A 114 -1.14 -3.37 0.89
C THR A 114 0.28 -3.81 0.59
N LEU A 115 1.07 -2.86 0.11
CA LEU A 115 2.48 -3.06 -0.18
C LEU A 115 3.25 -3.43 1.11
N ASN A 116 4.06 -4.48 1.03
CA ASN A 116 4.98 -4.87 2.08
C ASN A 116 6.41 -4.51 1.68
N ILE A 117 7.35 -4.63 2.62
CA ILE A 117 8.76 -4.27 2.40
C ILE A 117 9.35 -5.03 1.20
N GLN A 118 9.07 -6.32 1.06
CA GLN A 118 9.62 -7.11 -0.04
C GLN A 118 9.15 -6.60 -1.41
N ASN A 119 7.85 -6.38 -1.57
CA ASN A 119 7.29 -5.88 -2.81
C ASN A 119 7.80 -4.45 -3.11
N ALA A 120 7.97 -3.61 -2.10
CA ALA A 120 8.55 -2.27 -2.25
C ALA A 120 10.02 -2.31 -2.73
N ILE A 121 10.85 -3.21 -2.17
CA ILE A 121 12.24 -3.42 -2.64
C ILE A 121 12.25 -3.80 -4.12
N LEU A 122 11.31 -4.64 -4.53
CA LEU A 122 11.24 -5.23 -5.87
C LEU A 122 10.49 -4.36 -6.87
N GLU A 123 10.09 -3.14 -6.47
CA GLU A 123 9.71 -2.08 -7.42
C GLU A 123 10.92 -1.46 -8.12
N GLU A 124 12.12 -1.68 -7.60
CA GLU A 124 13.36 -1.19 -8.21
C GLU A 124 13.86 -2.15 -9.30
N GLU A 125 14.15 -1.60 -10.48
CA GLU A 125 14.67 -2.38 -11.59
C GLU A 125 16.02 -3.02 -11.28
N GLY A 126 16.21 -4.25 -11.73
CA GLY A 126 17.46 -5.00 -11.53
C GLY A 126 17.69 -5.49 -10.09
N VAL A 127 16.77 -5.22 -9.16
CA VAL A 127 16.86 -5.70 -7.78
C VAL A 127 16.21 -7.08 -7.65
N ARG A 128 16.86 -7.96 -6.89
CA ARG A 128 16.30 -9.23 -6.41
C ARG A 128 16.43 -9.32 -4.91
N THR A 129 15.63 -10.18 -4.30
CA THR A 129 15.66 -10.47 -2.86
C THR A 129 16.31 -11.82 -2.56
N ILE A 130 16.70 -12.04 -1.31
CA ILE A 130 17.43 -13.25 -0.87
C ILE A 130 16.65 -14.56 -1.06
N ASP A 131 15.33 -14.50 -1.13
CA ASP A 131 14.48 -15.66 -1.42
C ASP A 131 14.32 -15.93 -2.92
N GLU A 132 14.82 -15.05 -3.79
CA GLU A 132 14.85 -15.22 -5.25
C GLU A 132 16.20 -15.76 -5.76
N ILE A 133 17.19 -15.98 -4.89
CA ILE A 133 18.46 -16.64 -5.24
C ILE A 133 18.40 -18.15 -4.96
N SER A 134 19.17 -18.92 -5.74
CA SER A 134 19.29 -20.36 -5.48
C SER A 134 19.96 -20.63 -4.14
N ILE A 135 19.61 -21.73 -3.50
CA ILE A 135 20.18 -22.14 -2.20
C ILE A 135 21.71 -22.23 -2.29
N ASP A 136 22.25 -22.83 -3.35
CA ASP A 136 23.70 -22.97 -3.52
C ASP A 136 24.41 -21.61 -3.60
N LYS A 137 23.86 -20.67 -4.38
CA LYS A 137 24.40 -19.31 -4.47
C LYS A 137 24.24 -18.57 -3.14
N GLY A 138 23.13 -18.76 -2.44
CA GLY A 138 22.90 -18.22 -1.11
C GLY A 138 23.96 -18.67 -0.11
N LYS A 139 24.27 -19.97 -0.09
CA LYS A 139 25.32 -20.57 0.76
C LYS A 139 26.73 -20.11 0.41
N GLN A 140 27.00 -19.79 -0.86
CA GLN A 140 28.26 -19.18 -1.28
C GLN A 140 28.42 -17.74 -0.79
N LEU A 141 27.33 -16.97 -0.80
CA LEU A 141 27.34 -15.56 -0.38
C LEU A 141 27.28 -15.40 1.15
N PHE A 142 26.59 -16.31 1.84
CA PHE A 142 26.32 -16.22 3.28
C PHE A 142 26.62 -17.55 3.98
N SER A 143 27.57 -17.55 4.90
CA SER A 143 27.91 -18.72 5.72
C SER A 143 26.75 -19.21 6.60
N ASN A 144 25.80 -18.34 6.91
CA ASN A 144 24.58 -18.64 7.68
C ASN A 144 23.31 -18.36 6.86
N TYR A 145 23.30 -18.75 5.58
CA TYR A 145 22.24 -18.40 4.63
C TYR A 145 20.83 -18.64 5.16
N GLU A 146 20.55 -19.79 5.76
CA GLU A 146 19.22 -20.15 6.28
C GLU A 146 18.73 -19.19 7.35
N ARG A 147 19.62 -18.77 8.27
CA ARG A 147 19.30 -17.79 9.32
C ARG A 147 19.00 -16.42 8.71
N VAL A 148 19.86 -15.94 7.82
CA VAL A 148 19.69 -14.64 7.15
C VAL A 148 18.41 -14.63 6.31
N LEU A 149 18.14 -15.71 5.57
CA LEU A 149 16.91 -15.87 4.80
C LEU A 149 15.67 -15.78 5.69
N GLN A 150 15.68 -16.42 6.86
CA GLN A 150 14.56 -16.37 7.78
C GLN A 150 14.36 -14.96 8.36
N GLU A 151 15.43 -14.31 8.82
CA GLU A 151 15.40 -12.92 9.31
C GLU A 151 14.85 -11.96 8.24
N CYS A 152 15.29 -12.11 6.99
CA CYS A 152 14.78 -11.33 5.87
C CYS A 152 13.30 -11.62 5.58
N LYS A 153 12.88 -12.89 5.60
CA LYS A 153 11.47 -13.27 5.42
C LYS A 153 10.58 -12.68 6.49
N ASP A 154 11.02 -12.60 7.73
CA ASP A 154 10.23 -11.97 8.80
C ASP A 154 10.09 -10.46 8.56
N LYS A 155 11.18 -9.79 8.15
CA LYS A 155 11.18 -8.36 7.80
C LYS A 155 10.38 -8.03 6.53
N PHE A 156 10.35 -8.92 5.55
CA PHE A 156 9.62 -8.77 4.28
C PHE A 156 8.12 -8.60 4.46
N ARG A 157 7.56 -9.11 5.56
CA ARG A 157 6.12 -9.09 5.87
C ARG A 157 5.64 -7.75 6.37
N PHE A 158 6.54 -6.90 6.89
CA PHE A 158 6.11 -5.61 7.42
C PHE A 158 5.50 -4.74 6.31
N PRO A 159 4.45 -3.99 6.63
CA PRO A 159 3.86 -3.08 5.66
C PRO A 159 4.85 -1.97 5.31
N TYR A 160 4.89 -1.59 4.03
CA TYR A 160 5.70 -0.47 3.57
C TYR A 160 4.94 0.83 3.84
N ILE A 161 5.18 1.39 5.03
CA ILE A 161 4.57 2.63 5.54
C ILE A 161 5.65 3.54 6.14
N PRO A 162 5.38 4.85 6.34
CA PRO A 162 6.37 5.78 6.89
C PRO A 162 7.01 5.31 8.21
N ASN A 163 6.22 4.73 9.12
CA ASN A 163 6.70 4.26 10.41
C ASN A 163 7.70 3.09 10.30
N ASN A 164 7.65 2.32 9.20
CA ASN A 164 8.56 1.20 8.95
C ASN A 164 9.74 1.57 8.04
N LYS A 165 9.96 2.86 7.75
CA LYS A 165 11.06 3.32 6.89
C LYS A 165 12.46 2.89 7.38
N PRO A 166 12.77 2.91 8.69
CA PRO A 166 14.05 2.38 9.18
C PRO A 166 14.20 0.88 8.86
N ILE A 167 13.17 0.08 9.15
CA ILE A 167 13.13 -1.36 8.86
C ILE A 167 13.29 -1.61 7.36
N PHE A 168 12.61 -0.84 6.52
CA PHE A 168 12.76 -0.93 5.06
C PHE A 168 14.18 -0.67 4.61
N THR A 169 14.82 0.39 5.13
CA THR A 169 16.19 0.77 4.74
C THR A 169 17.19 -0.33 5.11
N GLU A 170 17.10 -0.85 6.33
CA GLU A 170 17.94 -1.95 6.82
C GLU A 170 17.68 -3.23 6.03
N THR A 171 16.41 -3.63 5.86
CA THR A 171 16.03 -4.83 5.11
C THR A 171 16.48 -4.74 3.66
N LYS A 172 16.34 -3.58 3.03
CA LYS A 172 16.81 -3.37 1.66
C LYS A 172 18.32 -3.53 1.57
N LYS A 173 19.06 -2.99 2.54
CA LYS A 173 20.52 -3.12 2.61
C LYS A 173 20.92 -4.60 2.71
N ASP A 174 20.33 -5.32 3.65
CA ASP A 174 20.81 -6.65 4.03
C ASP A 174 20.24 -7.76 3.13
N CYS A 175 19.01 -7.59 2.64
CA CYS A 175 18.22 -8.66 2.01
C CYS A 175 18.03 -8.50 0.48
N SER A 176 18.74 -7.57 -0.17
CA SER A 176 18.64 -7.37 -1.63
C SER A 176 19.98 -7.42 -2.36
N THR A 177 19.97 -7.92 -3.60
CA THR A 177 21.18 -8.20 -4.40
C THR A 177 21.98 -6.97 -4.78
N LYS A 178 21.38 -5.78 -4.76
CA LYS A 178 22.06 -4.53 -5.14
C LYS A 178 23.24 -4.20 -4.21
N ASN A 179 23.28 -4.80 -3.02
CA ASN A 179 24.31 -4.54 -2.00
C ASN A 179 25.24 -5.75 -1.77
N TRP A 180 25.14 -6.81 -2.56
CA TRP A 180 25.98 -8.01 -2.44
C TRP A 180 27.04 -8.13 -3.55
N LEU A 181 27.05 -7.17 -4.47
CA LEU A 181 28.04 -6.97 -5.52
C LEU A 181 28.82 -5.69 -5.19
#